data_AF-A0A8H5DC52-F1
#
_entry.id   AF-A0A8H5DC52-F1
#
_cell.length_a   1.000
_cell.length_b   1.000
_cell.length_c   1.000
_cell.angle_alpha   90.00
_cell.angle_beta   90.00
_cell.angle_gamma   90.00
#
_symmetry.space_group_name_H-M   'P 1'
#
loop_
_entity.id
_entity.type
_entity.pdbx_description
1 polymer ?
#
loop_
_entity_poly.entity_id
_entity_poly.type
_entity_poly.pdbx_seq_one_letter_code
_entity_poly.pdbx_strand_id
1 'polypeptide(L)' 'MASDAITEPRQATREEMRDAKLPLAYRDSCAHLLIPLNKCRRDTCYEKCQYVEFKKRVAKMDELRESKDGARSN' A
#
# COMPACT_ATOMS: atom_id res chain seq x y z
N MET A 1 0.57 14.76 -18.21
CA MET A 1 -0.05 15.23 -16.96
C MET A 1 1.04 15.26 -15.90
N ALA A 2 1.25 16.41 -15.28
CA ALA A 2 2.44 16.74 -14.49
C ALA A 2 2.62 15.79 -13.31
N SER A 3 3.84 15.27 -13.19
CA SER A 3 4.33 14.41 -12.14
C SER A 3 4.53 15.21 -10.85
N ASP A 4 3.58 15.08 -9.92
CA ASP A 4 3.79 15.49 -8.53
C ASP A 4 4.83 14.58 -7.88
N ALA A 5 5.91 15.20 -7.41
CA ALA A 5 7.07 14.55 -6.78
C ALA A 5 6.76 14.05 -5.37
N ILE A 6 5.84 13.09 -5.24
CA ILE A 6 5.74 12.21 -4.08
C ILE A 6 6.61 11.01 -4.44
N THR A 7 7.59 10.67 -3.60
CA THR A 7 8.45 9.49 -3.79
C THR A 7 7.59 8.24 -3.98
N GLU A 8 7.35 7.87 -5.23
CA GLU A 8 6.41 6.80 -5.59
C GLU A 8 6.96 5.48 -5.04
N PRO A 9 6.22 4.77 -4.18
CA PRO A 9 6.63 3.46 -3.73
C PRO A 9 6.77 2.52 -4.94
N ARG A 10 7.87 1.75 -4.98
CA ARG A 10 8.20 0.88 -6.12
C ARG A 10 7.02 -0.02 -6.46
N GLN A 11 6.50 0.10 -7.68
CA GLN A 11 5.46 -0.79 -8.18
C GLN A 11 5.96 -2.22 -8.29
N ALA A 12 5.08 -3.19 -8.01
CA ALA A 12 5.42 -4.60 -8.13
C ALA A 12 5.55 -4.97 -9.60
N THR A 13 6.57 -5.75 -9.94
CA THR A 13 6.71 -6.24 -11.32
C THR A 13 5.64 -7.30 -11.60
N ARG A 14 5.35 -7.52 -12.89
CA ARG A 14 4.42 -8.59 -13.31
C ARG A 14 4.88 -9.98 -12.84
N GLU A 15 6.19 -10.19 -12.80
CA GLU A 15 6.78 -11.43 -12.30
C GLU A 15 6.54 -11.60 -10.79
N GLU A 16 6.78 -10.55 -10.00
CA GLU A 16 6.53 -10.56 -8.56
C GLU A 16 5.04 -10.82 -8.24
N MET A 17 4.12 -10.23 -9.00
CA MET A 17 2.68 -10.48 -8.84
C MET A 17 2.27 -11.92 -9.19
N ARG A 18 2.91 -12.51 -10.21
CA ARG A 18 2.73 -13.93 -10.58
C ARG A 18 3.27 -14.83 -9.47
N ASP A 19 4.47 -14.56 -8.99
CA ASP A 19 5.15 -15.38 -7.99
C ASP A 19 4.45 -15.31 -6.63
N ALA A 20 3.86 -14.15 -6.30
CA ALA A 20 2.99 -13.97 -5.15
C ALA A 20 1.58 -14.58 -5.34
N LYS A 21 1.27 -15.12 -6.51
CA LYS A 21 -0.02 -15.77 -6.86
C LYS A 21 -1.23 -14.85 -6.65
N LEU A 22 -1.10 -13.57 -7.00
CA LEU A 22 -2.21 -12.61 -6.88
C LEU A 22 -3.33 -12.91 -7.90
N PRO A 23 -4.61 -12.94 -7.49
CA PRO A 23 -5.75 -12.93 -8.40
C PRO A 23 -5.73 -11.71 -9.33
N LEU A 24 -6.31 -11.83 -10.53
CA LEU A 24 -6.26 -10.77 -11.55
C LEU A 24 -6.79 -9.41 -11.04
N ALA A 25 -7.84 -9.43 -10.21
CA ALA A 25 -8.43 -8.21 -9.63
C ALA A 25 -7.47 -7.41 -8.73
N TYR A 26 -6.41 -8.03 -8.21
CA TYR A 26 -5.43 -7.40 -7.31
C TYR A 26 -4.06 -7.19 -7.98
N ARG A 27 -3.98 -7.28 -9.30
CA ARG A 27 -2.77 -7.00 -10.09
C ARG A 27 -2.78 -5.56 -10.60
N ASP A 28 -2.98 -4.62 -9.69
CA ASP A 28 -3.05 -3.19 -9.94
C ASP A 28 -1.76 -2.49 -9.51
N SER A 29 -1.72 -1.16 -9.65
CA SER A 29 -0.59 -0.34 -9.20
C SER A 29 -0.32 -0.48 -7.70
N CYS A 30 -1.32 -0.87 -6.90
CA CYS A 30 -1.22 -1.06 -5.45
C CYS A 30 -0.65 -2.43 -5.03
N ALA A 31 -0.39 -3.36 -5.96
CA ALA A 31 0.03 -4.73 -5.63
C ALA A 31 1.30 -4.82 -4.77
N HIS A 32 2.19 -3.82 -4.88
CA HIS A 32 3.40 -3.70 -4.05
C HIS A 32 3.13 -3.58 -2.55
N LEU A 33 1.94 -3.13 -2.14
CA LEU A 33 1.51 -3.10 -0.74
C LEU A 33 0.94 -4.45 -0.30
N LEU A 34 0.23 -5.13 -1.20
CA LEU A 34 -0.48 -6.36 -0.90
C LEU A 34 0.44 -7.58 -0.79
N ILE A 35 1.49 -7.65 -1.62
CA ILE A 35 2.49 -8.75 -1.59
C ILE A 35 3.12 -8.90 -0.19
N PRO A 36 3.74 -7.86 0.40
CA PRO A 36 4.34 -7.97 1.74
C PRO A 36 3.28 -8.19 2.83
N LEU A 37 2.08 -7.61 2.69
CA LEU A 37 0.99 -7.80 3.63
C LEU A 37 0.52 -9.26 3.68
N ASN A 38 0.34 -9.88 2.51
CA ASN A 38 -0.05 -11.28 2.41
C ASN A 38 1.04 -12.23 2.89
N LYS A 39 2.32 -11.88 2.69
CA LYS A 39 3.42 -12.62 3.32
C LYS A 39 3.31 -12.59 4.85
N CYS A 40 3.16 -11.41 5.45
CA CYS A 40 2.97 -11.26 6.90
C CYS A 40 1.77 -12.07 7.43
N ARG A 41 0.63 -12.00 6.73
CA ARG A 41 -0.61 -12.72 7.09
C ARG A 41 -0.46 -14.24 7.09
N ARG A 42 0.42 -14.78 6.24
CA ARG A 42 0.70 -16.23 6.16
C ARG A 42 1.73 -16.67 7.20
N ASP A 43 2.75 -15.86 7.43
CA ASP A 43 3.87 -16.20 8.30
C ASP A 43 3.56 -15.97 9.79
N THR A 44 2.60 -15.09 10.10
CA THR A 44 2.29 -14.64 11.48
C THR A 44 0.77 -14.48 11.71
N CYS A 45 0.37 -13.63 12.66
CA CYS A 45 -1.03 -13.37 12.99
C CYS A 45 -1.64 -12.33 12.04
N TYR A 46 -2.77 -12.68 11.42
CA TYR A 46 -3.52 -11.85 10.46
C TYR A 46 -3.84 -10.45 11.02
N GLU A 47 -4.45 -10.39 12.20
CA GLU A 47 -4.90 -9.14 12.84
C GLU A 47 -3.74 -8.20 13.14
N LYS A 48 -2.64 -8.73 13.66
CA LYS A 48 -1.44 -7.94 13.94
C LYS A 48 -0.87 -7.31 12.67
N CYS A 49 -0.81 -8.08 11.57
CA CYS A 49 -0.36 -7.58 10.28
C CYS A 49 -1.29 -6.48 9.73
N GLN A 50 -2.62 -6.67 9.84
CA GLN A 50 -3.59 -5.65 9.43
C GLN A 50 -3.43 -4.36 10.22
N TYR A 51 -3.32 -4.47 11.53
CA TYR A 51 -3.23 -3.30 12.39
C TYR A 51 -1.96 -2.49 12.13
N VAL A 52 -0.82 -3.16 11.92
CA VAL A 52 0.45 -2.49 11.60
C VAL A 52 0.37 -1.79 10.24
N GLU A 53 -0.21 -2.44 9.23
CA GLU A 53 -0.36 -1.84 7.91
C GLU A 53 -1.35 -0.66 7.91
N PHE A 54 -2.46 -0.79 8.64
CA PHE A 54 -3.42 0.29 8.85
C PHE A 54 -2.76 1.52 9.48
N LYS A 55 -1.94 1.35 10.52
CA LYS A 55 -1.19 2.46 11.15
C LYS A 55 -0.29 3.19 10.16
N LYS A 56 0.36 2.48 9.24
CA LYS A 56 1.19 3.10 8.20
C LYS A 56 0.34 3.95 7.24
N ARG A 57 -0.84 3.45 6.86
CA ARG A 57 -1.78 4.21 6.02
C ARG A 57 -2.33 5.44 6.73
N VAL A 58 -2.64 5.35 8.02
CA VAL A 58 -3.07 6.49 8.84
C VAL A 58 -1.98 7.54 8.90
N ALA A 59 -0.73 7.17 9.21
CA ALA A 59 0.40 8.10 9.23
C ALA A 59 0.56 8.83 7.88
N LYS A 60 0.51 8.10 6.77
CA LYS A 60 0.56 8.72 5.43
C LYS A 60 -0.63 9.65 5.16
N MET A 61 -1.84 9.29 5.62
CA MET A 61 -3.00 10.16 5.47
C MET A 61 -2.90 11.42 6.33
N ASP A 62 -2.29 11.34 7.51
CA ASP A 62 -2.07 12.49 8.38
C ASP A 62 -1.03 13.44 7.75
N GLU A 63 0.08 12.91 7.20
CA GLU A 63 1.04 13.70 6.40
C GLU A 63 0.36 14.41 5.20
N LEU A 64 -0.55 13.70 4.51
CA LEU A 64 -1.31 14.26 3.39
C LEU A 64 -2.37 15.29 3.82
N ARG A 65 -2.88 15.21 5.05
CA ARG A 65 -3.78 16.21 5.61
C ARG A 65 -3.02 17.45 6.03
N GLU A 66 -1.89 17.29 6.70
CA GLU A 66 -1.02 18.39 7.13
C GLU A 66 -0.55 19.21 5.93
N SER A 67 -0.11 18.54 4.86
CA SER A 67 0.28 19.20 3.60
C SER A 67 -0.87 19.89 2.85
N LYS A 68 -2.13 19.59 3.20
CA LYS A 68 -3.33 20.24 2.65
C LYS A 68 -3.99 21.20 3.65
N ASP A 69 -3.23 21.69 4.64
CA ASP A 69 -3.71 22.59 5.70
C ASP A 69 -4.94 22.04 6.45
N GLY A 70 -5.00 20.73 6.66
CA GLY A 70 -6.09 20.04 7.35
C GLY A 70 -7.33 19.79 6.47
N ALA A 71 -7.30 20.13 5.18
CA ALA A 71 -8.42 19.90 4.28
C ALA A 71 -8.66 18.39 4.06
N ARG A 72 -9.89 17.96 4.31
CA ARG A 72 -10.32 16.58 4.04
C ARG A 72 -10.51 16.40 2.53
N SER A 73 -9.87 15.38 1.96
CA SER A 73 -10.13 14.99 0.58
C SER A 73 -11.50 14.30 0.53
N ASN A 74 -12.49 14.96 -0.07
CA ASN A 74 -13.83 14.43 -0.36
C ASN A 74 -13.95 14.02 -1.82
#